data_AF-M4PW41-F1
#
_entry.id   AF-M4PW41-F1
#
_cell.length_a   1.000
_cell.length_b   1.000
_cell.length_c   1.000
_cell.angle_alpha   90.00
_cell.angle_beta   90.00
_cell.angle_gamma   90.00
#
_symmetry.space_group_name_H-M   'P 1'
#
loop_
_entity.id
_entity.type
_entity.pdbx_description
1 polymer ?
#
loop_
_entity_poly.entity_id
_entity_poly.type
_entity_poly.pdbx_seq_one_letter_code
_entity_poly.pdbx_strand_id
1 'polypeptide(L)'
;WQIMIHGESYKCIVAEPAKNAIGEDRIQERVFIIKLVNDKNDKNRIAGAVGFSVREDKIFVYKAKAILLAAGGCVNLFRPRSVGEGTGRAWYPVWNAGSTYTMCAKVGGEMTIMENRF
;
A
#
# COMPACT_ATOMS: atom_id res chain seq x y z
N TRP A 1 6.54 -28.76 -1.99
CA TRP A 1 7.88 -28.41 -2.47
C TRP A 1 8.29 -27.11 -1.81
N GLN A 2 9.28 -27.15 -0.91
CA GLN A 2 9.91 -25.95 -0.38
C GLN A 2 11.24 -25.77 -1.10
N ILE A 3 11.49 -24.59 -1.66
CA ILE A 3 12.76 -24.25 -2.31
C ILE A 3 13.46 -23.26 -1.38
N MET A 4 14.65 -23.64 -0.93
CA MET A 4 15.46 -22.79 -0.06
C MET A 4 16.25 -21.78 -0.90
N ILE A 5 16.30 -20.52 -0.44
CA ILE A 5 17.05 -19.44 -1.08
C ILE A 5 17.84 -18.66 -0.02
N HIS A 6 18.97 -18.07 -0.41
CA HIS A 6 19.67 -17.06 0.38
C HIS A 6 19.09 -15.67 0.06
N GLY A 7 17.90 -15.42 0.61
CA GLY A 7 17.03 -14.31 0.19
C GLY A 7 17.19 -12.99 0.94
N GLU A 8 18.34 -12.72 1.58
CA GLU A 8 18.53 -11.46 2.33
C GLU A 8 18.29 -10.24 1.44
N SER A 9 18.85 -10.25 0.23
CA SER A 9 18.77 -9.14 -0.70
C SER A 9 17.54 -9.22 -1.62
N TYR A 10 16.55 -10.07 -1.33
CA TYR A 10 15.45 -10.35 -2.25
C TYR A 10 14.68 -9.08 -2.64
N LYS A 11 14.39 -8.18 -1.69
CA LYS A 11 13.73 -6.90 -2.03
C LYS A 11 14.61 -6.02 -2.91
N CYS A 12 15.91 -5.94 -2.66
CA CYS A 12 16.83 -5.13 -3.47
C CYS A 12 16.88 -5.65 -4.92
N ILE A 13 17.00 -6.97 -5.07
CA ILE A 13 17.03 -7.65 -6.38
C ILE A 13 15.72 -7.45 -7.16
N VAL A 14 14.58 -7.31 -6.48
CA VAL A 14 13.29 -7.02 -7.16
C VAL A 14 13.09 -5.52 -7.40
N ALA A 15 13.59 -4.67 -6.51
CA ALA A 15 13.42 -3.21 -6.61
C ALA A 15 14.26 -2.60 -7.72
N GLU A 16 15.51 -3.06 -7.89
CA GLU A 16 16.42 -2.56 -8.93
C GLU A 16 15.87 -2.71 -10.36
N PRO A 17 15.42 -3.90 -10.82
CA PRO A 17 14.86 -4.03 -12.17
C PRO A 17 13.55 -3.25 -12.33
N ALA A 18 12.73 -3.11 -11.28
CA ALA A 18 11.55 -2.26 -11.33
C ALA A 18 11.92 -0.78 -11.54
N LYS A 19 12.93 -0.29 -10.80
CA LYS A 19 13.48 1.07 -10.96
C LYS A 19 14.06 1.26 -12.36
N ASN A 20 14.83 0.30 -12.87
CA ASN A 20 15.44 0.38 -14.20
C ASN A 20 14.40 0.36 -15.33
N ALA A 21 13.33 -0.43 -15.18
CA ALA A 21 12.29 -0.54 -16.20
C ALA A 21 11.38 0.70 -16.26
N ILE A 22 10.96 1.24 -15.11
CA ILE A 22 10.09 2.42 -15.07
C ILE A 22 10.87 3.73 -15.05
N GLY A 23 12.17 3.76 -14.73
CA GLY A 23 12.92 5.00 -14.61
C GLY A 23 12.63 5.73 -13.28
N GLU A 24 13.69 6.30 -12.71
CA GLU A 24 13.67 6.94 -11.38
C GLU A 24 12.80 8.21 -11.34
N ASP A 25 12.72 8.94 -12.44
CA ASP A 25 11.91 10.14 -12.61
C ASP A 25 10.40 9.87 -12.48
N ARG A 26 9.98 8.61 -12.70
CA ARG A 26 8.59 8.15 -12.57
C ARG A 26 8.32 7.45 -11.24
N ILE A 27 9.27 7.45 -10.31
CA ILE A 27 9.12 6.90 -8.96
C ILE A 27 9.09 8.05 -7.96
N GLN A 28 8.04 8.06 -7.14
CA GLN A 28 7.92 9.04 -6.08
C GLN A 28 7.88 8.34 -4.71
N GLU A 29 8.93 8.53 -3.92
CA GLU A 29 9.04 7.98 -2.58
C GLU A 29 8.59 8.97 -1.51
N ARG A 30 8.38 8.48 -0.27
CA ARG A 30 8.00 9.29 0.89
C ARG A 30 6.70 10.09 0.70
N VAL A 31 5.80 9.56 -0.12
CA VAL A 31 4.42 10.04 -0.26
C VAL A 31 3.48 9.00 0.31
N PHE A 32 2.58 9.44 1.18
CA PHE A 32 1.53 8.58 1.72
C PHE A 32 0.21 8.88 1.01
N ILE A 33 -0.35 7.89 0.32
CA ILE A 33 -1.66 8.00 -0.34
C ILE A 33 -2.76 7.75 0.68
N ILE A 34 -3.73 8.68 0.76
CA ILE A 34 -4.80 8.64 1.77
C ILE A 34 -6.18 8.38 1.18
N LYS A 35 -6.39 8.68 -0.11
CA LYS A 35 -7.72 8.63 -0.72
C LYS A 35 -7.64 8.40 -2.22
N LEU A 36 -8.55 7.57 -2.72
CA LEU A 36 -8.86 7.46 -4.14
C LEU A 36 -10.01 8.38 -4.53
N VAL A 37 -10.00 8.82 -5.78
CA VAL A 37 -10.98 9.77 -6.34
C VAL A 37 -11.63 9.14 -7.56
N ASN A 38 -12.95 8.99 -7.53
CA ASN A 38 -13.73 8.54 -8.68
C ASN A 38 -14.01 9.68 -9.65
N ASP A 39 -14.37 9.32 -10.87
CA ASP A 39 -14.75 10.26 -11.91
C ASP A 39 -15.98 11.07 -11.47
N LYS A 40 -16.01 12.34 -11.86
CA LYS A 40 -17.09 13.26 -11.49
C LYS A 40 -18.42 12.84 -12.11
N ASN A 41 -18.37 12.26 -13.30
CA ASN A 41 -19.54 11.91 -14.11
C ASN A 41 -19.88 10.42 -14.02
N ASP A 42 -18.91 9.58 -13.67
CA ASP A 42 -19.12 8.15 -13.43
C ASP A 42 -18.57 7.72 -12.06
N LYS A 43 -19.48 7.53 -11.11
CA LYS A 43 -19.14 7.18 -9.72
C LYS A 43 -18.46 5.81 -9.58
N ASN A 44 -18.56 4.93 -10.57
CA ASN A 44 -17.93 3.60 -10.55
C ASN A 44 -16.58 3.56 -11.27
N ARG A 45 -16.15 4.69 -11.86
CA ARG A 45 -14.88 4.80 -12.57
C ARG A 45 -13.86 5.52 -11.70
N ILE A 46 -12.64 4.98 -11.60
CA ILE A 46 -11.52 5.66 -10.94
C ILE A 46 -10.99 6.82 -11.81
N ALA A 47 -10.60 7.93 -11.16
CA ALA A 47 -10.03 9.10 -11.83
C ALA A 47 -8.69 9.56 -11.23
N GLY A 48 -8.35 9.13 -10.02
CA GLY A 48 -7.13 9.59 -9.37
C GLY A 48 -6.93 9.16 -7.93
N ALA A 49 -5.90 9.73 -7.30
CA ALA A 49 -5.58 9.54 -5.90
C ALA A 49 -5.03 10.83 -5.29
N VAL A 50 -5.15 10.96 -3.97
CA VAL A 50 -4.61 12.07 -3.18
C VAL A 50 -3.70 11.52 -2.10
N GLY A 51 -2.56 12.17 -1.91
CA GLY A 51 -1.59 11.88 -0.86
C GLY A 51 -0.83 13.12 -0.42
N PHE A 52 0.09 12.95 0.52
CA PHE A 52 0.95 14.03 1.01
C PHE A 52 2.38 13.53 1.25
N SER A 53 3.35 14.44 1.17
CA SER A 53 4.73 14.15 1.52
C SER A 53 4.89 13.99 3.03
N VAL A 54 5.65 12.99 3.47
CA VAL A 54 6.08 12.86 4.87
C VAL A 54 7.45 13.51 5.12
N ARG A 55 7.90 14.37 4.21
CA ARG A 55 9.18 15.09 4.27
C ARG A 55 9.06 16.60 4.06
N GLU A 56 7.98 17.03 3.41
CA GLU A 56 7.72 18.41 3.01
C GLU A 56 6.23 18.72 3.22
N ASP A 57 5.87 19.99 3.40
CA ASP A 57 4.47 20.41 3.42
C ASP A 57 3.92 20.49 1.99
N LYS A 58 3.61 19.33 1.43
CA LYS A 58 3.19 19.19 0.02
C LYS A 58 2.10 18.13 -0.14
N ILE A 59 1.00 18.55 -0.74
CA ILE A 59 -0.11 17.67 -1.15
C ILE A 59 0.09 17.27 -2.61
N PHE A 60 -0.14 15.99 -2.91
CA PHE A 60 -0.14 15.43 -4.25
C PHE A 60 -1.53 15.03 -4.68
N VAL A 61 -1.91 15.45 -5.88
CA VAL A 61 -3.14 15.04 -6.55
C VAL A 61 -2.75 14.36 -7.86
N TYR A 62 -2.94 13.06 -7.92
CA TYR A 62 -2.65 12.24 -9.09
C TYR A 62 -3.92 12.06 -9.90
N LYS A 63 -3.86 12.36 -11.20
CA LYS A 63 -4.90 11.99 -12.17
C LYS A 63 -4.43 10.76 -12.93
N ALA A 64 -5.26 9.72 -12.98
CA ALA A 64 -4.90 8.46 -13.61
C ALA A 64 -6.13 7.80 -14.25
N LYS A 65 -5.90 7.09 -15.37
CA LYS A 65 -6.95 6.32 -16.04
C LYS A 65 -7.17 4.94 -15.41
N ALA A 66 -6.15 4.43 -14.74
CA ALA A 66 -6.14 3.16 -14.04
C ALA A 66 -5.23 3.28 -12.81
N ILE A 67 -5.57 2.59 -11.72
CA ILE A 67 -4.81 2.58 -10.47
C ILE A 67 -4.69 1.14 -9.98
N LEU A 68 -3.49 0.74 -9.58
CA LEU A 68 -3.21 -0.52 -8.91
C LEU A 68 -3.00 -0.26 -7.42
N LEU A 69 -3.82 -0.88 -6.57
CA LEU A 69 -3.63 -0.85 -5.12
C LEU A 69 -2.73 -2.01 -4.67
N ALA A 70 -1.49 -1.69 -4.30
CA ALA A 70 -0.49 -2.65 -3.84
C ALA A 70 0.13 -2.22 -2.50
N ALA A 71 -0.69 -1.76 -1.55
CA ALA A 71 -0.24 -1.19 -0.27
C ALA A 71 -0.22 -2.21 0.89
N GLY A 72 -0.08 -3.51 0.57
CA GLY A 72 -0.03 -4.58 1.56
C GLY A 72 -1.37 -4.84 2.27
N GLY A 73 -1.28 -5.57 3.39
CA GLY A 73 -2.42 -5.99 4.21
C GLY A 73 -2.74 -5.03 5.37
N CYS A 74 -3.23 -5.59 6.49
CA CYS A 74 -3.54 -4.85 7.70
C CYS A 74 -3.01 -5.60 8.94
N VAL A 75 -2.25 -4.89 9.79
CA VAL A 75 -1.71 -5.39 11.05
C VAL A 75 -2.06 -4.44 12.19
N ASN A 76 -1.76 -4.84 13.43
CA ASN A 76 -2.08 -4.06 14.64
C ASN A 76 -3.57 -3.69 14.80
N LEU A 77 -4.46 -4.35 14.05
CA LEU A 77 -5.91 -4.27 14.25
C LEU A 77 -6.33 -4.94 15.57
N PHE A 78 -5.62 -6.00 15.95
CA PHE A 78 -5.78 -6.68 17.24
C PHE A 78 -4.60 -6.37 18.15
N ARG A 79 -4.85 -6.32 19.46
CA ARG A 79 -3.80 -6.12 20.46
C ARG A 79 -2.78 -7.28 20.41
N PRO A 80 -1.47 -7.01 20.24
CA PRO A 80 -0.45 -8.06 20.22
C PRO A 80 -0.22 -8.67 21.61
N ARG A 81 0.49 -9.81 21.65
CA ARG A 81 0.83 -10.51 22.90
C ARG A 81 1.82 -9.72 23.77
N SER A 82 2.76 -9.03 23.14
CA SER A 82 3.71 -8.16 23.83
C SER A 82 3.22 -6.72 23.75
N VAL A 83 2.95 -6.12 24.90
CA VAL A 83 2.52 -4.72 25.05
C VAL A 83 3.71 -3.88 25.57
N GLY A 84 3.91 -2.68 25.03
CA GLY A 84 5.11 -1.86 25.25
C GLY A 84 5.98 -1.78 23.99
N GLU A 85 7.30 -1.80 24.10
CA GLU A 85 8.23 -1.77 22.94
C GLU A 85 8.00 -2.95 21.98
N GLY A 86 7.53 -4.09 22.52
CA GLY A 86 7.19 -5.28 21.74
C GLY A 86 6.02 -5.10 20.76
N THR A 87 5.24 -4.01 20.86
CA THR A 87 4.11 -3.72 19.95
C THR A 87 4.57 -3.58 18.50
N GLY A 88 5.83 -3.20 18.27
CA GLY A 88 6.42 -3.11 16.94
C GLY A 88 6.75 -4.46 16.28
N ARG A 89 6.76 -5.56 17.06
CA ARG A 89 7.17 -6.90 16.62
C ARG A 89 5.99 -7.78 16.24
N ALA A 90 5.18 -7.29 15.30
CA ALA A 90 4.15 -8.11 14.66
C ALA A 90 4.79 -9.17 13.74
N TRP A 91 4.11 -10.31 13.57
CA TRP A 91 4.56 -11.37 12.65
C TRP A 91 4.53 -10.91 11.18
N TYR A 92 3.53 -10.10 10.82
CA TYR A 92 3.42 -9.45 9.52
C TYR A 92 3.92 -7.99 9.61
N PRO A 93 4.37 -7.36 8.50
CA PRO A 93 5.05 -6.06 8.55
C PRO A 93 4.23 -4.96 9.22
N VAL A 94 4.78 -4.37 10.28
CA VAL A 94 4.08 -3.43 11.20
C VAL A 94 3.53 -2.16 10.53
N TRP A 95 4.11 -1.77 9.39
CA TRP A 95 3.70 -0.59 8.63
C TRP A 95 2.44 -0.80 7.76
N ASN A 96 1.92 -2.03 7.65
CA ASN A 96 0.75 -2.33 6.83
C ASN A 96 -0.55 -1.94 7.57
N ALA A 97 -1.07 -0.74 7.29
CA ALA A 97 -2.22 -0.17 8.00
C ALA A 97 -3.61 -0.48 7.38
N GLY A 98 -3.71 -1.40 6.40
CA GLY A 98 -4.97 -1.67 5.71
C GLY A 98 -5.36 -0.63 4.65
N SER A 99 -4.38 0.10 4.14
CA SER A 99 -4.57 1.16 3.13
C SER A 99 -5.20 0.61 1.84
N THR A 100 -4.78 -0.58 1.38
CA THR A 100 -5.37 -1.27 0.21
C THR A 100 -6.88 -1.43 0.39
N TYR A 101 -7.31 -2.04 1.51
CA TYR A 101 -8.70 -2.40 1.75
C TYR A 101 -9.58 -1.16 1.89
N THR A 102 -9.14 -0.22 2.73
CA THR A 102 -9.93 0.98 3.04
C THR A 102 -10.11 1.86 1.81
N MET A 103 -9.05 2.05 1.02
CA MET A 103 -9.13 2.86 -0.20
C MET A 103 -10.03 2.21 -1.24
N CYS A 104 -9.94 0.89 -1.45
CA CYS A 104 -10.79 0.15 -2.37
C CYS A 104 -12.27 0.21 -1.97
N ALA A 105 -12.56 -0.14 -0.71
CA ALA A 105 -13.94 -0.17 -0.21
C ALA A 105 -14.60 1.22 -0.27
N LYS A 106 -13.87 2.30 0.02
CA LYS A 106 -14.39 3.67 -0.02
C LYS A 106 -14.74 4.17 -1.42
N VAL A 107 -14.18 3.57 -2.47
CA VAL A 107 -14.55 3.89 -3.87
C VAL A 107 -15.58 2.92 -4.45
N GLY A 108 -16.16 2.05 -3.62
CA GLY A 108 -17.19 1.09 -4.05
C GLY A 108 -16.61 -0.19 -4.66
N GLY A 109 -15.32 -0.46 -4.46
CA GLY A 109 -14.74 -1.74 -4.86
C GLY A 109 -15.31 -2.88 -4.04
N GLU A 110 -15.71 -3.97 -4.72
CA GLU A 110 -16.20 -5.17 -4.05
C GLU A 110 -15.09 -5.82 -3.23
N MET A 111 -15.44 -6.20 -2.00
CA MET A 111 -14.55 -6.87 -1.06
C MET A 111 -15.04 -8.31 -0.88
N THR A 112 -14.11 -9.25 -0.74
CA THR A 112 -14.45 -10.67 -0.60
C THR A 112 -13.58 -11.32 0.46
N ILE A 113 -14.13 -12.31 1.17
CA ILE A 113 -13.44 -13.13 2.18
C ILE A 113 -12.75 -12.24 3.25
N MET A 114 -13.40 -11.15 3.66
CA MET A 114 -12.85 -10.19 4.65
C MET A 114 -12.88 -10.74 6.09
N GLU A 115 -13.64 -11.81 6.33
CA GLU A 115 -13.70 -12.56 7.58
C GLU A 115 -12.48 -13.48 7.79
N ASN A 116 -11.77 -13.81 6.71
CA ASN A 116 -10.57 -14.64 6.80
C ASN A 116 -9.41 -13.85 7.42
N ARG A 117 -8.66 -14.53 8.30
CA ARG A 117 -7.53 -13.96 9.03
C ARG A 117 -6.38 -14.94 9.11
N PHE A 118 -5.18 -14.41 9.35
CA PHE A 118 -3.95 -15.15 9.62
C PHE A 118 -3.32 -14.63 10.91
#